data_AF-A0A435G742-F1
#
_entry.id   AF-A0A435G742-F1
#
_cell.length_a   1.000
_cell.length_b   1.000
_cell.length_c   1.000
_cell.angle_alpha   90.00
_cell.angle_beta   90.00
_cell.angle_gamma   90.00
#
_symmetry.space_group_name_H-M   'P 1'
#
loop_
_entity.id
_entity.type
_entity.pdbx_description
1 polymer ?
#
loop_
_entity_poly.entity_id
_entity_poly.type
_entity_poly.pdbx_seq_one_letter_code
_entity_poly.pdbx_strand_id
1 'polypeptide(L)' 'TDLNQAQVRAGWAVAFGDFETEEAVARGAKVGIWAGAFEEPRDWRDSHHDAPVERKHGTLASLSDALREFFRFW' A
#
# COMPACT_ATOMS: atom_id res chain seq x y z
N THR A 1 18.52 -15.37 -20.02
CA THR A 1 18.55 -14.58 -18.77
C THR A 1 17.21 -14.73 -18.12
N ASP A 2 17.15 -14.98 -16.81
CA ASP A 2 15.88 -15.05 -16.10
C ASP A 2 15.38 -13.62 -15.84
N LEU A 3 14.23 -13.27 -16.41
CA LEU A 3 13.65 -11.93 -16.30
C LEU A 3 13.19 -11.63 -14.86
N ASN A 4 12.66 -12.62 -14.14
CA ASN A 4 12.19 -12.44 -12.78
C ASN A 4 13.37 -12.15 -11.86
N GLN A 5 14.43 -12.96 -11.98
CA GLN A 5 15.68 -12.72 -11.26
C GLN A 5 16.26 -11.32 -11.55
N ALA A 6 16.25 -10.90 -12.82
CA ALA A 6 16.77 -9.60 -13.22
C ALA A 6 15.96 -8.43 -12.62
N GLN A 7 14.64 -8.54 -12.57
CA GLN A 7 13.75 -7.54 -11.97
C GLN A 7 13.99 -7.41 -10.46
N VAL A 8 14.11 -8.54 -9.75
CA VAL A 8 14.39 -8.55 -8.30
C VAL A 8 15.77 -7.94 -8.03
N ARG A 9 16.79 -8.34 -8.79
CA ARG A 9 18.16 -7.82 -8.63
C ARG A 9 18.28 -6.32 -8.95
N ALA A 10 17.48 -5.81 -9.87
CA ALA A 10 17.40 -4.37 -10.17
C ALA A 10 16.59 -3.58 -9.12
N GLY A 11 15.93 -4.25 -8.17
CA GLY A 11 15.08 -3.63 -7.16
C GLY A 11 13.72 -3.16 -7.70
N TRP A 12 13.25 -3.71 -8.82
CA TRP A 12 11.94 -3.36 -9.39
C TRP A 12 10.80 -4.21 -8.82
N ALA A 13 11.14 -5.36 -8.24
CA ALA A 13 10.19 -6.31 -7.67
C ALA A 13 10.72 -6.90 -6.35
N VAL A 14 9.78 -7.33 -5.52
CA VAL A 14 10.01 -8.13 -4.30
C VAL A 14 10.16 -9.60 -4.69
N ALA A 15 10.99 -10.35 -3.96
CA ALA A 15 11.14 -11.79 -4.18
C ALA A 15 9.86 -12.55 -3.79
N PHE A 16 9.49 -13.58 -4.54
CA PHE A 16 8.34 -14.42 -4.20
C PHE A 16 8.66 -15.89 -4.46
N GLY A 17 8.86 -16.63 -3.37
CA GLY A 17 9.21 -18.05 -3.41
C GLY A 17 10.69 -18.34 -3.66
N ASP A 18 11.32 -17.57 -4.57
CA ASP A 18 12.75 -17.62 -4.89
C ASP A 18 13.32 -16.19 -5.00
N PHE A 19 14.66 -16.09 -5.12
CA PHE A 19 15.46 -14.87 -5.36
C PHE A 19 15.67 -13.93 -4.17
N GLU A 20 15.62 -14.46 -2.95
CA GLU A 20 15.85 -13.72 -1.71
C GLU A 20 17.25 -13.12 -1.65
N THR A 21 18.23 -13.79 -2.28
CA THR A 21 19.61 -13.30 -2.33
C THR A 21 19.71 -12.04 -3.22
N GLU A 22 19.07 -12.05 -4.38
CA GLU A 22 19.01 -10.93 -5.30
C GLU A 22 18.29 -9.73 -4.68
N GLU A 23 17.22 -9.99 -3.94
CA GLU A 23 16.50 -8.97 -3.22
C GLU A 23 17.34 -8.36 -2.10
N ALA A 24 18.05 -9.18 -1.32
CA ALA A 24 18.97 -8.71 -0.30
C ALA A 24 20.08 -7.83 -0.90
N VAL A 25 20.58 -8.18 -2.09
CA VAL A 25 21.54 -7.36 -2.83
C VAL A 25 20.91 -6.03 -3.25
N ALA A 26 19.70 -6.04 -3.81
CA ALA A 26 19.02 -4.80 -4.23
C ALA A 26 18.69 -3.89 -3.04
N ARG A 27 18.27 -4.46 -1.90
CA ARG A 27 18.02 -3.75 -0.63
C ARG A 27 19.28 -3.10 -0.08
N GLY A 28 20.38 -3.85 -0.03
CA GLY A 28 21.68 -3.36 0.42
C GLY A 28 22.23 -2.25 -0.48
N ALA A 29 22.01 -2.38 -1.79
CA ALA A 29 22.39 -1.37 -2.78
C ALA A 29 21.47 -0.15 -2.82
N LYS A 30 20.30 -0.20 -2.15
CA LYS A 30 19.30 0.88 -2.12
C LYS A 30 18.86 1.32 -3.52
N VAL A 31 18.56 0.34 -4.37
CA VAL A 31 18.12 0.58 -5.76
C VAL A 31 16.63 0.30 -5.96
N GLY A 32 16.04 0.94 -6.97
CA GLY A 32 14.64 0.75 -7.33
C GLY A 32 13.70 1.16 -6.18
N ILE A 33 12.75 0.28 -5.84
CA ILE A 33 11.81 0.52 -4.73
C ILE A 33 12.53 0.69 -3.37
N TRP A 34 13.73 0.12 -3.24
CA TRP A 34 14.54 0.18 -2.02
C TRP A 34 15.35 1.47 -1.84
N ALA A 35 15.29 2.40 -2.80
CA ALA A 35 15.96 3.69 -2.69
C ALA A 35 15.42 4.56 -1.54
N GLY A 36 14.18 4.30 -1.11
CA GLY A 36 13.55 4.95 0.04
C GLY A 36 13.19 3.97 1.15
N ALA A 37 12.33 4.44 2.07
CA ALA A 37 11.63 3.56 2.99
C ALA A 37 10.54 2.82 2.20
N PHE A 38 10.65 1.50 2.15
CA PHE A 38 9.66 0.63 1.54
C PHE A 38 9.37 -0.50 2.53
N GLU A 39 8.11 -0.61 2.92
CA GLU A 39 7.58 -1.73 3.69
C GLU A 39 6.81 -2.63 2.73
N GLU A 40 7.03 -3.94 2.82
CA GLU A 40 6.31 -4.86 1.96
C GLU A 40 4.81 -4.84 2.28
N PRO A 41 3.92 -4.92 1.26
CA PRO A 41 2.49 -4.90 1.48
C PRO A 41 1.97 -6.00 2.41
N ARG A 42 2.66 -7.15 2.47
CA ARG A 42 2.30 -8.24 3.40
C ARG A 42 2.58 -7.83 4.84
N ASP A 43 3.80 -7.38 5.12
CA ASP A 43 4.21 -6.92 6.44
C ASP A 43 3.35 -5.74 6.92
N TRP A 44 3.03 -4.80 6.02
CA TRP A 44 2.11 -3.70 6.33
C TRP A 44 0.73 -4.23 6.74
N ARG A 45 0.14 -5.17 6.00
CA ARG A 45 -1.17 -5.75 6.36
C ARG A 45 -1.12 -6.53 7.67
N ASP A 46 -0.07 -7.29 7.90
CA ASP A 46 0.10 -8.07 9.12
C ASP A 46 0.24 -7.14 10.34
N SER A 47 0.95 -6.02 10.20
CA SER A 47 1.11 -5.00 11.25
C SER A 47 -0.10 -4.06 11.41
N HIS A 48 -0.94 -3.90 10.37
CA HIS A 48 -2.08 -2.98 10.35
C HIS A 48 -3.44 -3.68 10.28
N HIS A 49 -3.55 -4.95 10.69
CA HIS A 49 -4.81 -5.70 10.69
C HIS A 49 -5.92 -5.02 11.53
N ASP A 50 -5.53 -4.28 12.56
CA ASP A 50 -6.44 -3.50 13.43
C ASP A 50 -6.52 -2.02 13.04
N ALA A 51 -5.82 -1.58 11.99
CA ALA A 51 -5.93 -0.20 11.55
C ALA A 51 -7.38 0.05 11.10
N PRO A 52 -8.05 1.09 11.63
CA PRO A 52 -9.42 1.37 11.23
C PRO A 52 -9.43 1.60 9.73
N VAL A 53 -10.02 0.67 8.98
CA VAL A 53 -10.27 0.78 7.54
C VAL A 53 -10.81 2.18 7.33
N GLU A 54 -10.04 2.95 6.57
CA GLU A 54 -10.20 4.37 6.26
C GLU A 54 -11.63 4.84 6.51
N ARG A 55 -11.83 5.66 7.56
CA ARG A 55 -13.16 6.11 7.99
C ARG A 55 -13.90 6.62 6.76
N LYS A 56 -14.95 5.90 6.34
CA LYS A 56 -15.91 6.36 5.33
C LYS A 56 -16.16 7.85 5.56
N HIS A 57 -15.90 8.66 4.54
CA HIS A 57 -16.21 10.09 4.56
C HIS A 57 -17.61 10.34 5.14
N GLY A 58 -17.64 10.96 6.32
CA GLY A 58 -18.70 11.82 6.83
C GLY A 58 -20.07 11.20 7.09
N THR A 59 -20.27 10.60 8.27
CA THR A 59 -21.61 10.56 8.93
C THR A 59 -22.18 11.97 9.20
N LEU A 60 -21.37 13.03 9.09
CA LEU A 60 -21.80 14.42 9.13
C LEU A 60 -22.44 14.90 7.80
N ALA A 61 -22.11 14.28 6.67
CA ALA A 61 -22.72 14.62 5.38
C ALA A 61 -24.18 14.16 5.30
N SER A 62 -24.52 13.02 5.91
CA SER A 62 -25.90 12.52 5.91
C SER A 62 -26.86 13.40 6.73
N LEU A 63 -26.36 14.06 7.79
CA LEU A 63 -27.18 14.98 8.59
C LEU A 63 -27.43 16.30 7.84
N SER A 64 -26.44 16.80 7.10
CA SER A 64 -26.63 17.99 6.25
C SER A 64 -27.54 17.73 5.06
N ASP A 65 -27.49 16.53 4.46
CA ASP A 65 -28.38 16.17 3.36
C ASP A 65 -29.83 16.04 3.83
N ALA A 66 -30.07 15.43 4.99
CA ALA A 66 -31.40 15.33 5.59
C ALA A 66 -31.99 16.72 5.92
N LEU A 67 -31.18 17.64 6.45
CA LEU A 67 -31.61 19.01 6.71
C LEU A 67 -31.91 19.79 5.43
N ARG A 68 -31.11 19.61 4.37
CA ARG A 68 -31.31 20.31 3.09
C ARG A 68 -32.57 19.86 2.36
N GLU A 69 -32.94 18.59 2.45
CA GLU A 69 -34.18 18.09 1.86
C GLU A 69 -35.43 18.61 2.58
N PHE A 70 -35.36 18.77 3.91
CA PHE A 70 -36.47 19.29 4.71
C PHE A 70 -36.87 20.73 4.32
N PHE A 71 -35.90 21.59 3.98
CA PHE A 71 -36.17 22.98 3.58
C PHE A 71 -36.54 23.16 2.09
N ARG A 72 -36.49 22.11 1.25
CA ARG A 72 -36.81 22.21 -0.19
C ARG A 72 -38.30 22.00 -0.50
N PHE A 73 -39.05 21.45 0.45
CA PHE A 73 -40.47 21.13 0.30
C PHE A 73 -41.41 22.15 0.98
N TRP A 74 -40.87 23.20 1.61
CA TRP A 74 -41.62 24.36 2.09
C TRP A 74 -41.39 25.58 1.19
#